data_AF-A0A2E3YNT6-F1
#
_entry.id   AF-A0A2E3YNT6-F1
#
_cell.length_a   1.000
_cell.length_b   1.000
_cell.length_c   1.000
_cell.angle_alpha   90.00
_cell.angle_beta   90.00
_cell.angle_gamma   90.00
#
_symmetry.space_group_name_H-M   'P 1'
#
loop_
_entity.id
_entity.type
_entity.pdbx_description
1 polymer ?
#
loop_
_entity_poly.entity_id
_entity_poly.type
_entity_poly.pdbx_seq_one_letter_code
_entity_poly.pdbx_strand_id
1 'polypeptide(L)'
;MGQLRLILRLLVIQKTLFRYGLEDVVRETHLFRSVGWIYRFIPRGPYPESLGARIRLALEELGPIFVKFGQAVSTRRDLLPVDIADELAKLQDQVPPFDSIEALNILSSEFGKKAEEIFADFEQIPLAAASVAQVHSATLHTGESVVVKILRPDARLSIERDLKVLYAIAKLAERYWSDGHRLRPVEVIKEFEKTILKELDLLREAANATQLKKNFKDSKKLYVPEIYWEYCRKNILTMEHVKGVPISDVKALRDAGTNIKRLAENGVEIFFTQVFQHNFFHADMHPGNILVGEEGEFFG
;
A
#
# COMPACT_ATOMS: atom_id res chain seq x y z
N MET A 1 18.90 -13.57 18.99
CA MET A 1 17.44 -13.66 18.71
C MET A 1 17.05 -13.32 17.25
N GLY A 2 17.74 -12.42 16.54
CA GLY A 2 17.35 -12.01 15.17
C GLY A 2 17.44 -13.09 14.07
N GLN A 3 18.49 -13.93 14.08
CA GLN A 3 18.66 -14.98 13.04
C GLN A 3 17.59 -16.08 13.10
N LEU A 4 17.18 -16.50 14.31
CA LEU A 4 16.12 -17.51 14.47
C LEU A 4 14.77 -17.02 13.91
N ARG A 5 14.41 -15.76 14.18
CA ARG A 5 13.19 -15.15 13.64
C ARG A 5 13.21 -15.03 12.12
N LEU A 6 14.38 -14.72 11.53
CA LEU A 6 14.55 -14.70 10.07
C LEU A 6 14.36 -16.10 9.47
N ILE A 7 14.94 -17.13 10.07
CA ILE A 7 14.77 -18.52 9.62
C ILE A 7 13.31 -18.94 9.69
N LEU A 8 12.62 -18.66 10.80
CA LEU A 8 11.19 -18.94 10.93
C LEU A 8 10.36 -18.23 9.85
N ARG A 9 10.66 -16.95 9.56
CA ARG A 9 9.99 -16.21 8.48
C ARG A 9 10.26 -16.83 7.10
N LEU A 10 11.48 -17.25 6.82
CA LEU A 10 11.84 -17.96 5.59
C LEU A 10 11.10 -19.30 5.44
N LEU A 11 10.91 -20.04 6.53
CA LEU A 11 10.10 -21.27 6.53
C LEU A 11 8.61 -21.00 6.26
N VAL A 12 8.08 -19.88 6.77
CA VAL A 12 6.71 -19.43 6.43
C VAL A 12 6.61 -19.14 4.93
N ILE A 13 7.59 -18.46 4.36
CA ILE A 13 7.59 -18.15 2.93
C ILE A 13 7.67 -19.41 2.09
N GLN A 14 8.56 -20.33 2.44
CA GLN A 14 8.64 -21.61 1.75
C GLN A 14 7.31 -22.35 1.82
N LYS A 15 6.68 -22.43 3.00
CA LYS A 15 5.34 -23.02 3.17
C LYS A 15 4.30 -22.38 2.26
N THR A 16 4.26 -21.04 2.20
CA THR A 16 3.30 -20.29 1.39
C THR A 16 3.54 -20.54 -0.10
N LEU A 17 4.80 -20.54 -0.58
CA LEU A 17 5.12 -20.87 -1.96
C LEU A 17 4.67 -22.29 -2.33
N PHE A 18 4.93 -23.28 -1.48
CA PHE A 18 4.45 -24.65 -1.69
C PHE A 18 2.92 -24.76 -1.70
N ARG A 19 2.24 -24.03 -0.80
CA ARG A 19 0.77 -24.02 -0.73
C ARG A 19 0.14 -23.57 -2.05
N TYR A 20 0.72 -22.57 -2.71
CA TYR A 20 0.26 -22.05 -4.00
C TYR A 20 0.99 -22.69 -5.19
N GLY A 21 1.61 -23.87 -5.01
CA GLY A 21 2.25 -24.65 -6.06
C GLY A 21 3.52 -24.03 -6.68
N LEU A 22 4.03 -22.92 -6.14
CA LEU A 22 5.16 -22.15 -6.69
C LEU A 22 6.51 -22.84 -6.40
N GLU A 23 6.50 -24.18 -6.36
CA GLU A 23 7.66 -25.01 -6.07
C GLU A 23 8.75 -24.91 -7.13
N ASP A 24 8.40 -24.60 -8.38
CA ASP A 24 9.40 -24.42 -9.45
C ASP A 24 10.27 -23.20 -9.16
N VAL A 25 9.69 -22.11 -8.63
CA VAL A 25 10.44 -20.95 -8.12
C VAL A 25 11.39 -21.36 -6.99
N VAL A 26 10.96 -22.25 -6.10
CA VAL A 26 11.80 -22.76 -4.99
C VAL A 26 12.88 -23.72 -5.49
N ARG A 27 12.59 -24.53 -6.51
CA ARG A 27 13.51 -25.53 -7.10
C ARG A 27 14.61 -24.86 -7.91
N GLU A 28 14.27 -23.86 -8.72
CA GLU A 28 15.21 -23.07 -9.52
C GLU A 28 16.12 -22.20 -8.64
N THR A 29 15.60 -21.65 -7.55
CA THR A 29 16.40 -20.82 -6.62
C THR A 29 17.23 -21.62 -5.61
N HIS A 30 17.16 -22.96 -5.64
CA HIS A 30 17.78 -23.88 -4.69
C HIS A 30 17.52 -23.58 -3.20
N LEU A 31 16.45 -22.83 -2.89
CA LEU A 31 16.08 -22.45 -1.53
C LEU A 31 15.80 -23.70 -0.69
N PHE A 32 16.67 -23.96 0.30
CA PHE A 32 16.52 -25.02 1.31
C PHE A 32 16.04 -26.38 0.76
N ARG A 33 16.73 -26.91 -0.26
CA ARG A 33 16.53 -28.29 -0.78
C ARG A 33 16.42 -29.35 0.34
N SER A 34 17.15 -29.15 1.44
CA SER A 34 17.21 -30.04 2.61
C SER A 34 15.98 -30.01 3.52
N VAL A 35 15.10 -29.01 3.41
CA VAL A 35 13.83 -28.92 4.18
C VAL A 35 12.61 -29.00 3.24
N GLY A 36 12.79 -28.74 1.94
CA GLY A 36 11.75 -28.83 0.90
C GLY A 36 11.01 -30.18 0.84
N TRP A 37 11.65 -31.27 1.26
CA TRP A 37 11.01 -32.60 1.32
C TRP A 37 9.90 -32.69 2.37
N ILE A 38 9.99 -31.94 3.48
CA ILE A 38 8.96 -31.89 4.52
C ILE A 38 7.69 -31.24 3.97
N TYR A 39 7.86 -30.24 3.10
CA TYR A 39 6.75 -29.52 2.47
C TYR A 39 6.01 -30.34 1.40
N ARG A 40 6.60 -31.43 0.90
CA ARG A 40 5.94 -32.39 -0.01
C ARG A 40 4.77 -33.13 0.65
N PHE A 41 4.72 -33.15 1.98
CA PHE A 41 3.63 -33.73 2.77
C PHE A 41 2.55 -32.72 3.17
N ILE A 42 2.73 -31.43 2.84
CA ILE A 42 1.67 -30.44 3.06
C ILE A 42 0.59 -30.65 1.98
N PRO A 43 -0.68 -30.80 2.38
CA PRO A 43 -1.78 -30.89 1.42
C PRO A 43 -1.76 -29.68 0.50
N ARG A 44 -1.78 -29.93 -0.81
CA ARG A 44 -1.97 -28.86 -1.79
C ARG A 44 -3.34 -28.24 -1.52
N GLY A 45 -3.34 -26.94 -1.23
CA GLY A 45 -4.59 -26.19 -1.22
C GLY A 45 -5.14 -26.10 -2.64
N PRO A 46 -6.44 -25.85 -2.82
CA PRO A 46 -6.94 -25.42 -4.13
C PRO A 46 -6.27 -24.08 -4.46
N TYR A 47 -5.53 -24.01 -5.56
CA TYR A 47 -4.97 -22.77 -6.07
C TYR A 47 -5.34 -22.60 -7.55
N PRO A 48 -5.46 -21.36 -8.05
CA PRO A 48 -5.82 -21.10 -9.45
C PRO A 48 -4.80 -21.71 -10.43
N GLU A 49 -5.23 -22.05 -11.64
CA GLU A 49 -4.30 -22.55 -12.67
C GLU A 49 -3.29 -21.48 -13.11
N SER A 50 -3.72 -20.21 -13.18
CA SER A 50 -2.87 -19.11 -13.64
C SER A 50 -1.73 -18.81 -12.68
N LEU A 51 -0.50 -18.72 -13.20
CA LEU A 51 0.69 -18.37 -12.42
C LEU A 51 0.55 -17.00 -11.72
N GLY A 52 0.05 -15.97 -12.42
CA GLY A 52 -0.16 -14.64 -11.86
C GLY A 52 -1.04 -14.65 -10.59
N ALA A 53 -2.18 -15.34 -10.64
CA ALA A 53 -3.08 -15.41 -9.48
C ALA A 53 -2.45 -16.18 -8.31
N ARG A 54 -1.64 -17.20 -8.58
CA ARG A 54 -0.90 -17.93 -7.54
C ARG A 54 0.14 -17.04 -6.85
N ILE A 55 0.85 -16.21 -7.62
CA ILE A 55 1.80 -15.23 -7.07
C ILE A 55 1.05 -14.19 -6.24
N ARG A 56 -0.06 -13.64 -6.75
CA ARG A 56 -0.91 -12.69 -6.04
C ARG A 56 -1.34 -13.21 -4.67
N LEU A 57 -1.95 -14.40 -4.63
CA LEU A 57 -2.41 -15.02 -3.37
C LEU A 57 -1.25 -15.31 -2.41
N ALA A 58 -0.08 -15.69 -2.94
CA ALA A 58 1.11 -15.86 -2.11
C ALA A 58 1.54 -14.53 -1.47
N LEU A 59 1.59 -13.42 -2.22
CA LEU A 59 1.95 -12.11 -1.67
C LEU A 59 0.93 -11.62 -0.63
N GLU A 60 -0.37 -11.84 -0.87
CA GLU A 60 -1.45 -11.55 0.10
C GLU A 60 -1.23 -12.32 1.41
N GLU A 61 -0.92 -13.62 1.34
CA GLU A 61 -0.65 -14.43 2.53
C GLU A 61 0.65 -14.05 3.25
N LEU A 62 1.67 -13.61 2.51
CA LEU A 62 2.94 -13.17 3.09
C LEU A 62 2.81 -11.85 3.86
N GLY A 63 1.82 -11.03 3.48
CA GLY A 63 1.37 -9.86 4.23
C GLY A 63 1.65 -8.53 3.54
N PRO A 64 1.30 -7.41 4.21
CA PRO A 64 1.19 -6.09 3.60
C PRO A 64 2.44 -5.57 2.87
N ILE A 65 3.65 -5.88 3.35
CA ILE A 65 4.89 -5.43 2.68
C ILE A 65 5.09 -6.15 1.33
N PHE A 66 4.69 -7.41 1.24
CA PHE A 66 4.73 -8.19 0.00
C PHE A 66 3.62 -7.76 -0.97
N VAL A 67 2.44 -7.40 -0.44
CA VAL A 67 1.37 -6.75 -1.19
C VAL A 67 1.85 -5.45 -1.82
N LYS A 68 2.43 -4.53 -1.03
CA LYS A 68 3.00 -3.28 -1.54
C LYS A 68 4.13 -3.47 -2.54
N PHE A 69 4.98 -4.47 -2.30
CA PHE A 69 6.01 -4.83 -3.27
C PHE A 69 5.39 -5.30 -4.59
N GLY A 70 4.38 -6.17 -4.54
CA GLY A 70 3.66 -6.64 -5.72
C GLY A 70 2.99 -5.49 -6.49
N GLN A 71 2.32 -4.57 -5.78
CA GLN A 71 1.74 -3.37 -6.37
C GLN A 71 2.80 -2.51 -7.07
N ALA A 72 3.93 -2.23 -6.41
CA ALA A 72 5.01 -1.44 -6.98
C ALA A 72 5.57 -2.06 -8.27
N VAL A 73 5.79 -3.39 -8.30
CA VAL A 73 6.33 -4.07 -9.49
C VAL A 73 5.26 -4.28 -10.58
N SER A 74 3.97 -4.34 -10.23
CA SER A 74 2.87 -4.45 -11.21
C SER A 74 2.84 -3.29 -12.20
N THR A 75 3.30 -2.11 -11.78
CA THR A 75 3.42 -0.92 -12.64
C THR A 75 4.56 -1.04 -13.65
N ARG A 76 5.51 -1.95 -13.42
CA ARG A 76 6.66 -2.24 -14.27
C ARG A 76 6.43 -3.45 -15.16
N ARG A 77 5.54 -3.27 -16.15
CA ARG A 77 5.25 -4.26 -17.19
C ARG A 77 6.46 -4.65 -18.04
N ASP A 78 7.56 -3.90 -17.94
CA ASP A 78 8.83 -4.23 -18.57
C ASP A 78 9.63 -5.30 -17.80
N LEU A 79 9.31 -5.51 -16.52
CA LEU A 79 9.92 -6.52 -15.65
C LEU A 79 9.11 -7.82 -15.57
N LEU A 80 7.81 -7.78 -15.85
CA LEU A 80 6.89 -8.90 -15.64
C LEU A 80 6.08 -9.21 -16.91
N PRO A 81 5.78 -10.49 -17.17
CA PRO A 81 4.71 -10.88 -18.09
C PRO A 81 3.39 -10.14 -17.79
N VAL A 82 2.66 -9.78 -18.84
CA VAL A 82 1.45 -8.95 -18.74
C VAL A 82 0.38 -9.60 -17.86
N ASP A 83 0.20 -10.91 -17.96
CA ASP A 83 -0.75 -11.69 -17.15
C ASP A 83 -0.42 -11.64 -15.66
N ILE A 84 0.87 -11.65 -15.31
CA ILE A 84 1.31 -11.51 -13.92
C ILE A 84 1.09 -10.07 -13.45
N ALA A 85 1.47 -9.07 -14.25
CA ALA A 85 1.28 -7.66 -13.89
C ALA A 85 -0.20 -7.32 -13.65
N ASP A 86 -1.10 -7.80 -14.51
CA ASP A 86 -2.55 -7.59 -14.38
C ASP A 86 -3.13 -8.28 -13.13
N GLU A 87 -2.60 -9.44 -12.73
CA GLU A 87 -2.97 -10.07 -11.46
C GLU A 87 -2.43 -9.27 -10.27
N LEU A 88 -1.16 -8.85 -10.29
CA LEU A 88 -0.59 -8.07 -9.18
C LEU A 88 -1.26 -6.71 -9.01
N ALA A 89 -1.80 -6.11 -10.08
CA ALA A 89 -2.59 -4.89 -10.01
C ALA A 89 -3.91 -5.04 -9.21
N LYS A 90 -4.37 -6.27 -8.97
CA LYS A 90 -5.56 -6.56 -8.16
C LYS A 90 -5.28 -6.58 -6.65
N LEU A 91 -4.01 -6.61 -6.26
CA LEU A 91 -3.60 -6.63 -4.85
C LEU A 91 -4.19 -5.44 -4.11
N GLN A 92 -4.90 -5.72 -3.02
CA GLN A 92 -5.47 -4.70 -2.14
C GLN A 92 -4.68 -4.62 -0.84
N ASP A 93 -4.36 -3.42 -0.40
CA ASP A 93 -3.65 -3.17 0.85
C ASP A 93 -4.61 -3.07 2.04
N GLN A 94 -5.50 -4.06 2.19
CA GLN A 94 -6.41 -4.13 3.34
C GLN A 94 -5.89 -5.12 4.37
N VAL A 95 -5.76 -4.64 5.60
CA VAL A 95 -5.28 -5.43 6.72
C VAL A 95 -6.11 -5.11 7.96
N PRO A 96 -6.26 -6.06 8.91
CA PRO A 96 -6.97 -5.79 10.15
C PRO A 96 -6.40 -4.56 10.87
N PRO A 97 -7.25 -3.71 11.46
CA PRO A 97 -6.78 -2.60 12.28
C PRO A 97 -5.95 -3.10 13.46
N PHE A 98 -5.05 -2.26 13.95
CA PHE A 98 -4.41 -2.48 15.23
C PHE A 98 -5.29 -1.92 16.36
N ASP A 99 -4.94 -2.24 17.61
CA ASP A 99 -5.76 -1.93 18.76
C ASP A 99 -5.99 -0.41 18.93
N SER A 100 -7.24 -0.01 19.17
CA SER A 100 -7.61 1.40 19.30
C SER A 100 -6.96 2.07 20.51
N ILE A 101 -6.68 1.33 21.60
CA ILE A 101 -5.96 1.85 22.77
C ILE A 101 -4.54 2.24 22.37
N GLU A 102 -3.91 1.44 21.51
CA GLU A 102 -2.58 1.74 21.00
C GLU A 102 -2.60 2.98 20.09
N ALA A 103 -3.64 3.16 19.28
CA ALA A 103 -3.83 4.38 18.48
C ALA A 103 -3.98 5.64 19.36
N LEU A 104 -4.78 5.55 20.43
CA LEU A 104 -4.94 6.62 21.41
C LEU A 104 -3.64 6.92 22.17
N ASN A 105 -2.83 5.90 22.47
CA ASN A 105 -1.52 6.09 23.08
C ASN A 105 -0.55 6.80 22.14
N ILE A 106 -0.57 6.49 20.84
CA ILE A 106 0.24 7.18 19.83
C ILE A 106 -0.17 8.66 19.77
N LEU A 107 -1.46 8.96 19.66
CA LEU A 107 -1.97 10.34 19.72
C LEU A 107 -1.50 11.05 20.99
N SER A 108 -1.67 10.40 22.14
CA SER A 108 -1.30 10.99 23.43
C SER A 108 0.18 11.28 23.56
N SER A 109 1.04 10.39 23.05
CA SER A 109 2.49 10.56 23.10
C SER A 109 3.02 11.63 22.14
N GLU A 110 2.41 11.77 20.96
CA GLU A 110 2.82 12.74 19.92
C GLU A 110 2.31 14.16 20.20
N PHE A 111 1.15 14.30 20.86
CA PHE A 111 0.54 15.60 21.19
C PHE A 111 0.71 16.02 22.65
N GLY A 112 1.06 15.09 23.55
CA GLY A 112 1.14 15.34 24.99
C GLY A 112 -0.22 15.61 25.65
N LYS A 113 -1.32 15.23 24.98
CA LYS A 113 -2.72 15.48 25.38
C LYS A 113 -3.57 14.27 25.03
N LYS A 114 -4.68 14.05 25.72
CA LYS A 114 -5.61 12.98 25.33
C LYS A 114 -6.37 13.34 24.06
N ALA A 115 -6.93 12.33 23.38
CA ALA A 115 -7.67 12.53 22.13
C ALA A 115 -8.84 13.51 22.28
N GLU A 116 -9.55 13.47 23.41
CA GLU A 116 -10.69 14.34 23.73
C GLU A 116 -10.29 15.80 23.95
N GLU A 117 -9.01 16.07 24.23
CA GLU A 117 -8.48 17.43 24.33
C GLU A 117 -8.01 17.97 22.98
N ILE A 118 -7.69 17.08 22.03
CA ILE A 118 -7.21 17.42 20.69
C ILE A 118 -8.39 17.61 19.74
N PHE A 119 -9.37 16.71 19.81
CA PHE A 119 -10.55 16.63 18.96
C PHE A 119 -11.82 16.78 19.81
N ALA A 120 -12.86 17.39 19.25
CA ALA A 120 -14.18 17.46 19.87
C ALA A 120 -14.84 16.09 19.92
N ASP A 121 -14.60 15.28 18.89
CA ASP A 121 -15.05 13.89 18.79
C ASP A 121 -13.98 13.09 18.06
N PHE A 122 -13.72 11.86 18.51
CA PHE A 122 -12.76 10.95 17.90
C PHE A 122 -13.31 9.53 17.91
N GLU A 123 -13.56 8.98 16.73
CA GLU A 123 -14.09 7.62 16.59
C GLU A 123 -12.96 6.60 16.82
N GLN A 124 -13.10 5.82 17.89
CA GLN A 124 -12.11 4.82 18.27
C GLN A 124 -12.07 3.66 17.29
N ILE A 125 -13.20 3.34 16.63
CA ILE A 125 -13.25 2.31 15.60
C ILE A 125 -12.68 2.89 14.30
N PRO A 126 -11.57 2.37 13.76
CA PRO A 126 -10.98 2.93 12.56
C PRO A 126 -11.93 2.79 11.36
N LEU A 127 -12.03 3.84 10.56
CA LEU A 127 -12.75 3.89 9.30
C LEU A 127 -12.13 2.94 8.27
N ALA A 128 -10.79 2.89 8.23
CA ALA A 128 -10.04 2.07 7.31
C ALA A 128 -8.68 1.69 7.89
N ALA A 129 -8.09 0.60 7.40
CA ALA A 129 -6.77 0.15 7.80
C ALA A 129 -5.97 -0.33 6.59
N ALA A 130 -4.73 0.15 6.49
CA ALA A 130 -3.78 -0.15 5.42
C ALA A 130 -2.48 -0.74 5.99
N SER A 131 -1.54 -1.12 5.11
CA SER A 131 -0.26 -1.78 5.44
C SER A 131 0.50 -1.15 6.59
N VAL A 132 0.61 0.18 6.59
CA VAL A 132 1.50 0.93 7.48
C VAL A 132 0.76 1.86 8.43
N ALA A 133 -0.55 2.06 8.24
CA ALA A 133 -1.35 2.99 9.03
C ALA A 133 -2.82 2.57 9.10
N GLN A 134 -3.57 3.14 10.04
CA GLN A 134 -5.03 3.09 10.03
C GLN A 134 -5.61 4.49 10.13
N VAL A 135 -6.86 4.67 9.72
CA VAL A 135 -7.52 5.96 9.59
C VAL A 135 -8.73 5.99 10.51
N HIS A 136 -8.86 7.05 11.30
CA HIS A 136 -9.98 7.30 12.20
C HIS A 136 -10.76 8.53 11.74
N SER A 137 -12.06 8.54 11.97
CA SER A 137 -12.87 9.74 11.81
C SER A 137 -12.78 10.59 13.07
N ALA A 138 -12.75 11.91 12.92
CA ALA A 138 -12.76 12.84 14.03
C ALA A 138 -13.42 14.18 13.65
N THR A 139 -13.70 14.99 14.66
CA THR A 139 -14.20 16.36 14.51
C THR A 139 -13.30 17.32 15.30
N LEU A 140 -12.85 18.40 14.67
CA LEU A 140 -12.08 19.43 15.36
C LEU A 140 -12.97 20.25 16.31
N HIS A 141 -12.36 20.89 17.31
CA HIS A 141 -13.07 21.82 18.20
C HIS A 141 -13.65 23.04 17.47
N THR A 142 -13.13 23.34 16.28
CA THR A 142 -13.64 24.37 15.37
C THR A 142 -14.85 23.91 14.53
N GLY A 143 -15.17 22.62 14.54
CA GLY A 143 -16.37 22.02 13.93
C GLY A 143 -16.15 21.26 12.63
N GLU A 144 -14.96 21.32 12.04
CA GLU A 144 -14.64 20.63 10.78
C GLU A 144 -14.51 19.11 10.99
N SER A 145 -15.03 18.34 10.03
CA SER A 145 -14.87 16.88 9.99
C SER A 145 -13.55 16.51 9.32
N VAL A 146 -12.77 15.67 10.00
CA VAL A 146 -11.43 15.27 9.56
C VAL A 146 -11.25 13.76 9.65
N VAL A 147 -10.28 13.27 8.89
CA VAL A 147 -9.73 11.92 9.06
C VAL A 147 -8.32 12.00 9.62
N VAL A 148 -8.03 11.13 10.58
CA VAL A 148 -6.76 11.06 11.31
C VAL A 148 -6.10 9.73 10.97
N LYS A 149 -5.08 9.78 10.11
CA LYS A 149 -4.24 8.63 9.75
C LYS A 149 -3.12 8.48 10.78
N ILE A 150 -3.07 7.32 11.42
CA ILE A 150 -2.11 6.99 12.47
C ILE A 150 -1.25 5.82 12.00
N LEU A 151 0.07 6.02 12.02
CA LEU A 151 1.03 4.99 11.66
C LEU A 151 0.94 3.80 12.63
N ARG A 152 1.03 2.57 12.09
CA ARG A 152 1.02 1.36 12.89
C ARG A 152 2.20 1.35 13.87
N PRO A 153 1.98 0.85 15.09
CA PRO A 153 3.07 0.52 15.99
C PRO A 153 4.02 -0.46 15.29
N ASP A 154 5.32 -0.29 15.51
CA ASP A 154 6.36 -1.14 14.93
C ASP A 154 6.40 -1.24 13.39
N ALA A 155 5.71 -0.36 12.65
CA ALA A 155 5.69 -0.37 11.18
C ALA A 155 7.10 -0.46 10.59
N ARG A 156 8.03 0.33 11.13
CA ARG A 156 9.45 0.30 10.74
C ARG A 156 10.10 -1.07 10.93
N LEU A 157 9.96 -1.67 12.10
CA LEU A 157 10.57 -2.97 12.42
C LEU A 157 9.99 -4.09 11.54
N SER A 158 8.68 -4.03 11.26
CA SER A 158 8.01 -4.96 10.35
C SER A 158 8.53 -4.84 8.93
N ILE A 159 8.63 -3.61 8.40
CA ILE A 159 9.21 -3.31 7.09
C ILE A 159 10.65 -3.81 6.99
N GLU A 160 11.51 -3.44 7.95
CA GLU A 160 12.92 -3.85 7.93
C GLU A 160 13.09 -5.38 7.95
N ARG A 161 12.20 -6.11 8.64
CA ARG A 161 12.21 -7.57 8.65
C ARG A 161 11.83 -8.15 7.29
N ASP A 162 10.76 -7.66 6.69
CA ASP A 162 10.28 -8.17 5.41
C ASP A 162 11.20 -7.75 4.25
N LEU A 163 11.85 -6.58 4.33
CA LEU A 163 12.92 -6.18 3.42
C LEU A 163 14.12 -7.12 3.48
N LYS A 164 14.57 -7.54 4.68
CA LYS A 164 15.67 -8.53 4.81
C LYS A 164 15.35 -9.83 4.07
N VAL A 165 14.10 -10.25 4.13
CA VAL A 165 13.63 -11.42 3.39
C VAL A 165 13.65 -11.16 1.89
N LEU A 166 13.07 -10.04 1.42
CA LEU A 166 13.05 -9.69 0.00
C LEU A 166 14.47 -9.63 -0.58
N TYR A 167 15.43 -9.05 0.16
CA TYR A 167 16.84 -9.06 -0.21
C TYR A 167 17.45 -10.46 -0.25
N ALA A 168 17.10 -11.34 0.70
CA ALA A 168 17.58 -12.72 0.69
C ALA A 168 17.08 -13.46 -0.56
N ILE A 169 15.80 -13.29 -0.91
CA ILE A 169 15.20 -13.86 -2.12
C ILE A 169 15.83 -13.28 -3.38
N ALA A 170 16.00 -11.97 -3.46
CA ALA A 170 16.59 -11.28 -4.61
C ALA A 170 18.04 -11.75 -4.89
N LYS A 171 18.86 -11.89 -3.84
CA LYS A 171 20.24 -12.40 -3.96
C LYS A 171 20.29 -13.86 -4.44
N LEU A 172 19.31 -14.67 -4.04
CA LEU A 172 19.20 -16.06 -4.50
C LEU A 172 18.76 -16.10 -5.96
N ALA A 173 17.82 -15.25 -6.37
CA ALA A 173 17.39 -15.11 -7.75
C ALA A 173 18.55 -14.66 -8.67
N GLU A 174 19.37 -13.68 -8.26
CA GLU A 174 20.57 -13.29 -9.02
C GLU A 174 21.58 -14.42 -9.19
N ARG A 175 21.74 -15.25 -8.16
CA ARG A 175 22.74 -16.31 -8.13
C ARG A 175 22.36 -17.54 -8.94
N TYR A 176 21.07 -17.89 -8.95
CA TYR A 176 20.62 -19.19 -9.47
C TYR A 176 19.72 -19.10 -10.70
N TRP A 177 19.17 -17.91 -11.02
CA TRP A 177 18.32 -17.75 -12.19
C TRP A 177 19.12 -17.19 -13.36
N SER A 178 19.10 -17.87 -14.51
CA SER A 178 19.86 -17.50 -15.71
C SER A 178 19.50 -16.10 -16.23
N ASP A 179 18.24 -15.69 -16.09
CA ASP A 179 17.76 -14.34 -16.44
C ASP A 179 17.83 -13.34 -15.27
N GLY A 180 18.20 -13.79 -14.07
CA GLY A 180 18.22 -12.98 -12.85
C GLY A 180 19.15 -11.77 -12.92
N HIS A 181 20.28 -11.89 -13.64
CA HIS A 181 21.21 -10.77 -13.85
C HIS A 181 20.62 -9.63 -14.70
N ARG A 182 19.69 -9.93 -15.61
CA ARG A 182 19.06 -8.94 -16.48
C ARG A 182 18.02 -8.11 -15.71
N LEU A 183 17.28 -8.73 -14.79
CA LEU A 183 16.21 -8.10 -14.03
C LEU A 183 16.72 -7.28 -12.82
N ARG A 184 17.99 -7.48 -12.41
CA ARG A 184 18.63 -6.81 -11.27
C ARG A 184 17.72 -6.72 -10.03
N PRO A 185 17.21 -7.86 -9.53
CA PRO A 185 16.19 -7.88 -8.49
C PRO A 185 16.66 -7.18 -7.21
N VAL A 186 17.96 -7.20 -6.87
CA VAL A 186 18.46 -6.47 -5.70
C VAL A 186 18.32 -4.95 -5.89
N GLU A 187 18.51 -4.42 -7.09
CA GLU A 187 18.27 -3.00 -7.39
C GLU A 187 16.79 -2.65 -7.29
N VAL A 188 15.90 -3.55 -7.74
CA VAL A 188 14.44 -3.38 -7.60
C VAL A 188 14.05 -3.30 -6.12
N ILE A 189 14.55 -4.22 -5.27
CA ILE A 189 14.29 -4.17 -3.82
C ILE A 189 14.85 -2.88 -3.20
N LYS A 190 16.03 -2.41 -3.66
CA LYS A 190 16.64 -1.19 -3.14
C LYS A 190 15.83 0.07 -3.45
N GLU A 191 15.26 0.18 -4.65
CA GLU A 191 14.35 1.28 -4.97
C GLU A 191 13.03 1.16 -4.19
N PHE A 192 12.49 -0.05 -4.05
CA PHE A 192 11.31 -0.28 -3.22
C PHE A 192 11.53 0.11 -1.75
N GLU A 193 12.69 -0.27 -1.17
CA GLU A 193 13.09 0.10 0.20
C GLU A 193 13.06 1.63 0.40
N LYS A 194 13.62 2.39 -0.54
CA LYS A 194 13.61 3.86 -0.45
C LYS A 194 12.19 4.41 -0.43
N THR A 195 11.28 3.82 -1.20
CA THR A 195 9.89 4.27 -1.29
C THR A 195 9.12 3.90 -0.03
N ILE A 196 9.14 2.64 0.38
CA ILE A 196 8.37 2.17 1.55
C ILE A 196 8.84 2.85 2.85
N LEU A 197 10.15 3.13 3.00
CA LEU A 197 10.65 3.84 4.18
C LEU A 197 10.24 5.32 4.22
N LYS A 198 9.95 5.95 3.07
CA LYS A 198 9.42 7.32 3.03
C LYS A 198 7.98 7.41 3.53
N GLU A 199 7.21 6.32 3.46
CA GLU A 199 5.84 6.28 3.98
C GLU A 199 5.76 6.27 5.52
N LEU A 200 6.89 6.03 6.19
CA LEU A 200 6.97 6.09 7.66
C LEU A 200 7.05 7.53 8.20
N ASP A 201 7.02 8.53 7.32
CA ASP A 201 6.99 9.94 7.70
C ASP A 201 5.78 10.61 7.03
N LEU A 202 4.67 10.65 7.77
CA LEU A 202 3.41 11.19 7.29
C LEU A 202 3.45 12.71 7.05
N LEU A 203 4.46 13.42 7.58
CA LEU A 203 4.67 14.84 7.22
C LEU A 203 5.09 15.00 5.76
N ARG A 204 5.77 13.99 5.18
CA ARG A 204 6.10 14.01 3.74
C ARG A 204 4.84 13.86 2.90
N GLU A 205 3.92 12.98 3.32
CA GLU A 205 2.62 12.81 2.69
C GLU A 205 1.79 14.10 2.78
N ALA A 206 1.73 14.71 3.96
CA ALA A 206 1.10 16.03 4.21
C ALA A 206 1.65 17.13 3.27
N ALA A 207 2.98 17.20 3.14
CA ALA A 207 3.65 18.19 2.29
C ALA A 207 3.34 17.95 0.80
N ASN A 208 3.35 16.70 0.36
CA ASN A 208 3.02 16.33 -1.01
C ASN A 208 1.57 16.66 -1.35
N ALA A 209 0.63 16.36 -0.45
CA ALA A 209 -0.78 16.68 -0.61
C ALA A 209 -1.01 18.20 -0.68
N THR A 210 -0.37 18.96 0.21
CA THR A 210 -0.43 20.44 0.20
C THR A 210 0.11 21.02 -1.11
N GLN A 211 1.23 20.48 -1.62
CA GLN A 211 1.79 20.92 -2.90
C GLN A 211 0.86 20.56 -4.06
N LEU A 212 0.26 19.36 -4.07
CA LEU A 212 -0.69 18.94 -5.09
C LEU A 212 -1.92 19.84 -5.09
N LYS A 213 -2.48 20.14 -3.91
CA LYS A 213 -3.61 21.07 -3.74
C LYS A 213 -3.29 22.45 -4.32
N LYS A 214 -2.11 22.99 -4.02
CA LYS A 214 -1.65 24.28 -4.55
C LYS A 214 -1.55 24.28 -6.07
N ASN A 215 -1.02 23.21 -6.65
CA ASN A 215 -0.89 23.06 -8.10
C ASN A 215 -2.26 23.01 -8.82
N PHE A 216 -3.30 22.51 -8.14
CA PHE A 216 -4.65 22.37 -8.70
C PHE A 216 -5.67 23.40 -8.18
N LYS A 217 -5.22 24.48 -7.53
CA LYS A 217 -6.10 25.47 -6.87
C LYS A 217 -7.23 26.01 -7.76
N ASP A 218 -6.96 26.19 -9.05
CA ASP A 218 -7.93 26.75 -10.02
C ASP A 218 -8.60 25.68 -10.90
N SER A 219 -8.31 24.39 -10.64
CA SER A 219 -8.83 23.28 -11.41
C SER A 219 -10.19 22.83 -10.90
N LYS A 220 -11.09 22.54 -11.83
CA LYS A 220 -12.38 21.89 -11.56
C LYS A 220 -12.35 20.37 -11.79
N LYS A 221 -11.17 19.74 -11.84
CA LYS A 221 -11.03 18.32 -12.17
C LYS A 221 -10.51 17.47 -11.01
N LEU A 222 -9.71 18.08 -10.14
CA LEU A 222 -9.09 17.44 -9.00
C LEU A 222 -9.36 18.28 -7.76
N TYR A 223 -9.95 17.65 -6.76
CA TYR A 223 -10.06 18.15 -5.42
C TYR A 223 -8.99 17.46 -4.55
N VAL A 224 -8.30 18.22 -3.71
CA VAL A 224 -7.33 17.66 -2.77
C VAL A 224 -7.74 18.12 -1.35
N PRO A 225 -7.92 17.19 -0.40
CA PRO A 225 -8.33 17.51 0.97
C PRO A 225 -7.42 18.56 1.63
N GLU A 226 -7.98 19.44 2.46
CA GLU A 226 -7.17 20.32 3.29
C GLU A 226 -6.33 19.55 4.32
N ILE A 227 -5.08 19.98 4.55
CA ILE A 227 -4.20 19.38 5.55
C ILE A 227 -4.20 20.27 6.79
N TYR A 228 -4.57 19.69 7.92
CA TYR A 228 -4.60 20.39 9.20
C TYR A 228 -3.24 20.26 9.89
N TRP A 229 -2.28 21.10 9.48
CA TRP A 229 -0.87 21.01 9.88
C TRP A 229 -0.62 21.03 11.39
N GLU A 230 -1.42 21.79 12.16
CA GLU A 230 -1.31 21.83 13.62
C GLU A 230 -1.58 20.46 14.27
N TYR A 231 -2.35 19.62 13.56
CA TYR A 231 -2.77 18.27 13.91
C TYR A 231 -1.95 17.20 13.16
N CYS A 232 -0.78 17.55 12.62
CA CYS A 232 0.11 16.62 11.94
C CYS A 232 1.42 16.41 12.71
N ARG A 233 1.93 15.19 12.68
CA ARG A 233 3.21 14.74 13.26
C ARG A 233 3.84 13.69 12.34
N LYS A 234 5.05 13.21 12.64
CA LYS A 234 5.69 12.18 11.81
C LYS A 234 4.84 10.91 11.68
N ASN A 235 4.14 10.55 12.75
CA ASN A 235 3.31 9.34 12.83
C ASN A 235 1.81 9.62 12.66
N ILE A 236 1.41 10.88 12.45
CA ILE A 236 -0.01 11.29 12.44
C ILE A 236 -0.25 12.30 11.31
N LEU A 237 -1.21 12.01 10.43
CA LEU A 237 -1.68 12.92 9.40
C LEU A 237 -3.16 13.20 9.62
N THR A 238 -3.51 14.48 9.75
CA THR A 238 -4.90 14.92 9.86
C THR A 238 -5.27 15.72 8.61
N MET A 239 -6.31 15.29 7.92
CA MET A 239 -6.80 15.94 6.71
C MET A 239 -8.32 16.00 6.68
N GLU A 240 -8.86 16.87 5.85
CA GLU A 240 -10.30 17.00 5.63
C GLU A 240 -10.95 15.67 5.26
N HIS A 241 -12.12 15.40 5.84
CA HIS A 241 -12.88 14.21 5.52
C HIS A 241 -13.72 14.43 4.25
N VAL A 242 -13.26 13.86 3.13
CA VAL A 242 -13.97 13.90 1.85
C VAL A 242 -14.85 12.66 1.68
N LYS A 243 -16.08 12.87 1.20
CA LYS A 243 -17.01 11.79 0.85
C LYS A 243 -17.00 11.58 -0.66
N GLY A 244 -17.05 10.33 -1.09
CA GLY A 244 -17.16 9.97 -2.49
C GLY A 244 -17.23 8.46 -2.69
N VAL A 245 -17.46 8.06 -3.94
CA VAL A 245 -17.49 6.65 -4.35
C VAL A 245 -16.08 6.25 -4.79
N PRO A 246 -15.50 5.15 -4.26
CA PRO A 246 -14.20 4.66 -4.72
C PRO A 246 -14.18 4.42 -6.23
N ILE A 247 -13.12 4.84 -6.92
CA ILE A 247 -13.04 4.70 -8.39
C ILE A 247 -13.06 3.24 -8.86
N SER A 248 -12.68 2.31 -7.97
CA SER A 248 -12.74 0.86 -8.23
C SER A 248 -14.17 0.31 -8.28
N ASP A 249 -15.16 0.98 -7.67
CA ASP A 249 -16.56 0.56 -7.68
C ASP A 249 -17.30 1.10 -8.92
N VAL A 250 -16.94 0.54 -10.08
CA VAL A 250 -17.54 0.93 -11.37
C VAL A 250 -19.05 0.74 -11.39
N LYS A 251 -19.59 -0.21 -10.60
CA LYS A 251 -21.03 -0.43 -10.52
C LYS A 251 -21.70 0.73 -9.79
N ALA A 252 -21.24 1.08 -8.59
CA ALA A 252 -21.76 2.22 -7.84
C ALA A 252 -21.64 3.52 -8.63
N LEU A 253 -20.53 3.74 -9.34
CA LEU A 253 -20.35 4.90 -10.21
C LEU A 253 -21.39 4.96 -11.34
N ARG A 254 -21.68 3.83 -11.99
CA ARG A 254 -22.72 3.76 -13.02
C ARG A 254 -24.11 3.98 -12.45
N ASP A 255 -24.40 3.39 -11.29
CA ASP A 255 -25.69 3.54 -10.60
C ASP A 255 -25.90 5.00 -10.15
N ALA A 256 -24.81 5.71 -9.81
CA ALA A 256 -24.81 7.15 -9.54
C ALA A 256 -24.86 8.03 -10.81
N GLY A 257 -24.92 7.45 -12.02
CA GLY A 257 -25.00 8.19 -13.28
C GLY A 257 -23.66 8.80 -13.74
N THR A 258 -22.53 8.38 -13.18
CA THR A 258 -21.20 8.90 -13.54
C THR A 258 -20.84 8.58 -14.99
N ASN A 259 -20.41 9.58 -15.76
CA ASN A 259 -19.88 9.37 -17.10
C ASN A 259 -18.44 8.81 -17.03
N ILE A 260 -18.32 7.48 -17.07
CA ILE A 260 -17.04 6.76 -16.98
C ILE A 260 -16.04 7.18 -18.05
N LYS A 261 -16.51 7.53 -19.25
CA LYS A 261 -15.63 7.98 -20.33
C LYS A 261 -15.00 9.34 -19.99
N ARG A 262 -15.83 10.31 -19.58
CA ARG A 262 -15.36 11.65 -19.16
C ARG A 262 -14.46 11.55 -17.93
N LEU A 263 -14.77 10.65 -17.00
CA LEU A 263 -13.94 10.37 -15.84
C LEU A 263 -12.54 9.89 -16.28
N ALA A 264 -12.46 8.90 -17.17
CA ALA A 264 -11.18 8.41 -17.69
C ALA A 264 -10.38 9.50 -18.45
N GLU A 265 -11.06 10.31 -19.28
CA GLU A 265 -10.45 11.45 -19.98
C GLU A 265 -9.86 12.46 -18.98
N ASN A 266 -10.63 12.84 -17.95
CA ASN A 266 -10.18 13.72 -16.87
C ASN A 266 -8.99 13.12 -16.11
N GLY A 267 -9.00 11.82 -15.81
CA GLY A 267 -7.90 11.15 -15.11
C GLY A 267 -6.58 11.21 -15.88
N VAL A 268 -6.63 10.95 -17.19
CA VAL A 268 -5.46 11.08 -18.08
C VAL A 268 -4.95 12.52 -18.15
N GLU A 269 -5.86 13.50 -18.25
CA GLU A 269 -5.49 14.91 -18.29
C GLU A 269 -4.88 15.39 -16.96
N ILE A 270 -5.45 14.99 -15.82
CA ILE A 270 -4.91 15.27 -14.48
C ILE A 270 -3.49 14.72 -14.35
N PHE A 271 -3.25 13.49 -14.82
CA PHE A 271 -1.92 12.88 -14.80
C PHE A 271 -0.92 13.64 -15.68
N PHE A 272 -1.28 13.96 -16.93
CA PHE A 272 -0.39 14.70 -17.81
C PHE A 272 -0.13 16.12 -17.36
N THR A 273 -1.12 16.77 -16.74
CA THR A 273 -0.97 18.09 -16.14
C THR A 273 0.08 18.05 -15.02
N GLN A 274 -0.02 17.05 -14.13
CA GLN A 274 0.97 16.83 -13.07
C GLN A 274 2.39 16.64 -13.62
N VAL A 275 2.53 15.79 -14.65
CA VAL A 275 3.85 15.46 -15.23
C VAL A 275 4.44 16.64 -15.99
N PHE A 276 3.70 17.21 -16.95
CA PHE A 276 4.24 18.15 -17.92
C PHE A 276 4.11 19.62 -17.51
N GLN A 277 3.09 19.98 -16.73
CA GLN A 277 2.91 21.37 -16.30
C GLN A 277 3.48 21.60 -14.91
N HIS A 278 3.17 20.72 -13.96
CA HIS A 278 3.58 20.91 -12.57
C HIS A 278 4.97 20.36 -12.26
N ASN A 279 5.52 19.47 -13.11
CA ASN A 279 6.73 18.70 -12.82
C ASN A 279 6.67 18.01 -11.44
N PHE A 280 5.46 17.67 -11.01
CA PHE A 280 5.16 17.08 -9.71
C PHE A 280 3.90 16.23 -9.86
N PHE A 281 4.02 14.93 -9.61
CA PHE A 281 2.94 13.98 -9.85
C PHE A 281 2.81 12.97 -8.72
N HIS A 282 1.57 12.52 -8.51
CA HIS A 282 1.26 11.41 -7.65
C HIS A 282 1.65 10.10 -8.34
N ALA A 283 2.74 9.50 -7.88
CA ALA A 283 3.32 8.30 -8.47
C ALA A 283 2.52 7.01 -8.17
N ASP A 284 1.53 7.06 -7.28
CA ASP A 284 0.71 5.92 -6.86
C ASP A 284 -0.78 6.19 -7.08
N MET A 285 -1.22 6.09 -8.33
CA MET A 285 -2.64 6.23 -8.71
C MET A 285 -3.44 4.94 -8.48
N HIS A 286 -3.11 4.17 -7.44
CA HIS A 286 -3.88 2.99 -7.09
C HIS A 286 -5.37 3.37 -6.86
N PRO A 287 -6.34 2.60 -7.38
CA PRO A 287 -7.77 2.92 -7.27
C PRO A 287 -8.26 3.17 -5.83
N GLY A 288 -7.59 2.61 -4.83
CA GLY A 288 -7.91 2.84 -3.42
C GLY A 288 -7.63 4.26 -2.91
N ASN A 289 -6.82 5.05 -3.61
CA ASN A 289 -6.46 6.42 -3.23
C ASN A 289 -7.33 7.48 -3.92
N ILE A 290 -8.34 7.07 -4.70
CA ILE A 290 -9.14 7.96 -5.54
C ILE A 290 -10.63 7.75 -5.27
N LEU A 291 -11.28 8.82 -4.87
CA LEU A 291 -12.72 8.95 -4.73
C LEU A 291 -13.28 9.78 -5.89
N VAL A 292 -14.52 9.48 -6.26
CA VAL A 292 -15.30 10.26 -7.22
C VAL A 292 -16.44 10.92 -6.46
N GLY A 293 -16.53 12.25 -6.54
CA GLY A 293 -17.62 13.00 -5.92
C GLY A 293 -18.98 12.67 -6.53
N GLU A 294 -20.06 12.92 -5.76
CA GLU A 294 -21.44 12.54 -6.14
C GLU A 294 -21.95 13.19 -7.44
N GLU A 295 -21.39 14.33 -7.87
CA GLU A 295 -21.72 14.97 -9.15
C GLU A 295 -20.87 14.49 -10.34
N GLY A 296 -19.95 13.53 -10.13
CA GLY A 296 -19.13 12.93 -11.19
C GLY A 296 -18.11 13.87 -11.86
N GLU A 297 -17.89 15.07 -11.30
CA GLU A 297 -17.05 16.10 -11.92
C GLU A 297 -15.61 16.17 -11.38
N PHE A 298 -15.31 15.55 -10.23
CA PHE A 298 -14.00 15.68 -9.58
C PHE A 298 -13.42 14.34 -9.10
N PHE A 299 -12.12 14.19 -9.28
CA PHE A 299 -11.28 13.23 -8.55
C PHE A 299 -10.98 13.80 -7.16
N GLY A 300 -11.08 12.99 -6.11
CA GLY A 300 -10.73 13.33 -4.73
C GLY A 300 -9.81 12.31 -4.09
#